data_AF-A0AAV7KE39-F1
#
_entry.id   AF-A0AAV7KE39-F1
#
_cell.length_a   1.000
_cell.length_b   1.000
_cell.length_c   1.000
_cell.angle_alpha   90.00
_cell.angle_beta   90.00
_cell.angle_gamma   90.00
#
_symmetry.space_group_name_H-M   'P 1'
#
loop_
_entity.id
_entity.type
_entity.pdbx_description
1 polymer ?
#
loop_
_entity_poly.entity_id
_entity_poly.type
_entity_poly.pdbx_seq_one_letter_code
_entity_poly.pdbx_strand_id
1 'polypeptide(L)'
;MLEEIRPKIVTFHESGFRNSEILKRLKNDKVNPMLIYRTIKRYIETGSVSDRKRVGRPRSARTPALKNSVRCRILRNPRRSMRKMSCEFCVNHKMMRKLVVEDLGMKSYKMKNVHHLNDSIRRKRLERCIQLKA
;
A
#
# COMPACT_ATOMS: atom_id res chain seq x y z
N MET A 1 2.61 -0.64 27.10
CA MET A 1 3.76 0.00 27.80
C MET A 1 4.16 1.36 27.18
N LEU A 2 5.03 1.44 26.17
CA LEU A 2 5.50 2.76 25.66
C LEU A 2 4.44 3.58 24.92
N GLU A 3 3.47 2.92 24.28
CA GLU A 3 2.34 3.60 23.62
C GLU A 3 1.40 4.29 24.61
N GLU A 4 1.34 3.82 25.87
CA GLU A 4 0.54 4.44 26.93
C GLU A 4 1.27 5.61 27.62
N ILE A 5 2.60 5.57 27.64
CA ILE A 5 3.43 6.59 28.33
C ILE A 5 3.59 7.86 27.49
N ARG A 6 3.68 7.74 26.15
CA ARG A 6 3.86 8.90 25.25
C ARG A 6 2.72 9.92 25.34
N PRO A 7 1.43 9.54 25.38
CA PRO A 7 0.34 10.48 25.61
C PRO A 7 0.50 11.24 26.93
N LYS A 8 0.83 10.55 28.02
CA LYS A 8 1.05 11.19 29.33
C LYS A 8 2.16 12.26 29.25
N ILE A 9 3.29 11.94 28.61
CA ILE A 9 4.39 12.92 28.40
C ILE A 9 3.90 14.16 27.65
N VAL A 10 3.10 13.97 26.59
CA VAL A 10 2.56 15.08 25.79
C VAL A 10 1.59 15.92 26.60
N THR A 11 0.67 15.31 27.36
CA THR A 11 -0.25 16.05 28.23
C THR A 11 0.48 16.91 29.27
N PHE A 12 1.56 16.40 29.86
CA PHE A 12 2.38 17.18 30.80
C PHE A 12 3.17 18.30 30.11
N HIS A 13 3.64 18.08 28.89
CA HIS A 13 4.31 19.11 28.11
C HIS A 13 3.33 20.25 27.74
N GLU A 14 2.10 19.92 27.31
CA GLU A 14 1.05 20.90 27.02
C GLU A 14 0.61 21.68 28.27
N SER A 15 0.67 21.04 29.43
CA SER A 15 0.45 21.68 30.73
C SER A 15 1.60 22.60 31.17
N GLY A 16 2.66 22.75 30.36
CA GLY A 16 3.78 23.65 30.61
C GLY A 16 4.88 23.12 31.54
N PHE A 17 4.87 21.83 31.89
CA PHE A 17 5.88 21.27 32.78
C PHE A 17 7.25 21.12 32.10
N ARG A 18 8.31 21.41 32.85
CA ARG A 18 9.69 21.17 32.40
C ARG A 18 10.00 19.67 32.35
N ASN A 19 10.87 19.25 31.43
CA ASN A 19 11.25 17.83 31.23
C ASN A 19 11.69 17.11 32.51
N SER A 20 12.42 17.80 33.40
CA SER A 20 12.86 17.26 34.69
C SER A 20 11.69 16.97 35.64
N GLU A 21 10.65 17.78 35.60
CA GLU A 21 9.44 17.58 36.39
C GLU A 21 8.56 16.47 35.82
N ILE A 22 8.47 16.38 34.49
CA ILE A 22 7.79 15.27 33.81
C ILE A 22 8.43 13.95 34.22
N LEU A 23 9.77 13.88 34.27
CA LEU A 23 10.49 12.70 34.74
C LEU A 23 10.17 12.37 36.20
N LYS A 24 10.09 13.38 37.08
CA LYS A 24 9.73 13.19 38.50
C LYS A 24 8.29 12.66 38.66
N ARG A 25 7.35 13.15 37.86
CA ARG A 25 5.94 12.71 37.88
C ARG A 25 5.77 11.31 37.31
N LEU A 26 6.59 10.93 36.33
CA LEU A 26 6.61 9.60 35.70
C LEU A 26 7.56 8.60 36.38
N LYS A 27 7.97 8.84 37.64
CA LYS A 27 8.90 7.96 38.37
C LYS A 27 8.43 6.50 38.46
N ASN A 28 7.14 6.29 38.68
CA ASN A 28 6.56 4.95 38.81
C ASN A 28 6.59 4.16 37.50
N ASP A 29 6.57 4.86 36.36
CA ASP A 29 6.52 4.29 35.02
C ASP A 29 7.92 3.90 34.48
N LYS A 30 8.99 4.02 35.29
CA LYS A 30 10.40 3.69 34.96
C LYS A 30 10.87 4.27 33.62
N VAL A 31 10.59 5.56 33.39
CA VAL A 31 10.83 6.22 32.09
C VAL A 31 12.26 6.73 31.95
N ASN A 32 12.89 6.48 30.80
CA ASN A 32 14.21 7.05 30.47
C ASN A 32 14.08 8.54 30.08
N PRO A 33 14.89 9.47 30.63
CA PRO A 33 14.88 10.90 30.26
C PRO A 33 14.96 11.15 28.74
N MET A 34 15.72 10.32 28.03
CA MET A 34 15.87 10.38 26.57
C MET A 34 14.54 10.11 25.83
N LEU A 35 13.66 9.28 26.40
CA LEU A 35 12.32 9.05 25.85
C LEU A 35 11.47 10.32 25.90
N ILE A 36 11.53 11.05 27.02
CA ILE A 36 10.79 12.31 27.21
C ILE A 36 11.25 13.32 26.16
N TYR A 37 12.56 13.54 26.06
CA TYR A 37 13.14 14.45 25.07
C TYR A 37 12.75 14.08 23.63
N ARG A 38 12.94 12.81 23.23
CA ARG A 38 12.60 12.35 21.88
C ARG A 38 11.10 12.44 21.57
N THR A 39 10.24 12.22 22.57
CA THR A 39 8.79 12.28 22.40
C THR A 39 8.32 13.72 22.22
N ILE A 40 8.79 14.64 23.06
CA ILE A 40 8.49 16.07 22.95
C ILE A 40 9.02 16.64 21.63
N LYS A 41 10.28 16.36 21.29
CA LYS A 41 10.87 16.79 20.01
C LYS A 41 10.04 16.31 18.81
N ARG A 42 9.67 15.03 18.81
CA ARG A 42 8.80 14.46 17.76
C ARG A 42 7.41 15.10 17.74
N TYR A 43 6.83 15.36 18.91
CA TYR A 43 5.53 16.01 19.03
C TYR A 43 5.54 17.42 18.43
N ILE A 44 6.55 18.22 18.76
CA ILE A 44 6.74 19.56 18.18
C ILE A 44 6.92 19.48 16.65
N GLU A 45 7.71 18.52 16.16
CA GLU A 45 7.98 18.38 14.70
C GLU A 45 6.78 17.84 13.90
N THR A 46 5.91 17.02 14.50
CA THR A 46 4.94 16.19 13.75
C THR A 46 3.49 16.36 14.22
N GLY A 47 3.24 16.98 15.37
CA GLY A 47 1.92 17.09 16.02
C GLY A 47 1.33 15.76 16.52
N SER A 48 2.03 14.64 16.31
CA SER A 48 1.54 13.30 16.65
C SER A 48 2.28 12.71 17.84
N VAL A 49 1.52 12.02 18.70
CA VAL A 49 2.01 11.23 19.83
C VAL A 49 2.57 9.87 19.37
N SER A 50 2.12 9.37 18.21
CA SER A 50 2.52 8.08 17.67
C SER A 50 4.00 8.05 17.29
N ASP A 51 4.59 6.86 17.22
CA ASP A 51 5.92 6.75 16.61
C ASP A 51 5.89 7.17 15.13
N ARG A 52 7.05 7.55 14.60
CA ARG A 52 7.21 7.68 13.16
C ARG A 52 7.12 6.30 12.55
N LYS A 53 6.37 6.18 11.45
CA LYS A 53 6.45 4.97 10.63
C LYS A 53 7.90 4.80 10.19
N ARG A 54 8.51 3.68 10.58
CA ARG A 54 9.86 3.35 10.15
C ARG A 54 9.84 3.17 8.64
N VAL A 55 10.61 3.98 7.93
CA VAL A 55 10.83 3.78 6.51
C VAL A 55 11.82 2.64 6.39
N GLY A 56 11.35 1.48 5.91
CA GLY A 56 12.23 0.36 5.59
C GLY A 56 13.12 0.67 4.38
N ARG A 57 13.97 -0.29 4.00
CA ARG A 57 14.80 -0.15 2.79
C ARG A 57 13.92 0.13 1.56
N PRO A 58 14.23 1.16 0.76
CA PRO A 58 13.47 1.44 -0.46
C PRO A 58 13.54 0.24 -1.41
N ARG A 59 12.43 -0.06 -2.09
CA ARG A 59 12.37 -1.15 -3.06
C ARG A 59 12.97 -0.66 -4.39
N SER A 60 14.18 -1.12 -4.70
CA SER A 60 14.93 -0.68 -5.88
C SER A 60 14.34 -1.16 -7.21
N ALA A 61 13.80 -2.38 -7.28
CA ALA A 61 13.28 -2.92 -8.54
C ALA A 61 11.84 -2.45 -8.86
N ARG A 62 10.99 -2.23 -7.85
CA ARG A 62 9.54 -1.96 -8.03
C ARG A 62 9.26 -0.46 -8.12
N THR A 63 9.85 0.20 -9.11
CA THR A 63 9.64 1.63 -9.31
C THR A 63 8.21 1.92 -9.79
N PRO A 64 7.64 3.09 -9.47
CA PRO A 64 6.33 3.50 -9.99
C PRO A 64 6.30 3.53 -11.53
N ALA A 65 7.41 3.92 -12.16
CA ALA A 65 7.55 3.92 -13.62
C ALA A 65 7.41 2.51 -14.21
N LEU A 66 8.12 1.52 -13.64
CA LEU A 66 8.00 0.12 -14.08
C LEU A 66 6.57 -0.40 -13.86
N LYS A 67 5.96 -0.08 -12.72
CA LYS A 67 4.58 -0.47 -12.40
C LYS A 67 3.59 0.01 -13.48
N ASN A 68 3.71 1.27 -13.88
CA ASN A 68 2.85 1.85 -14.91
C ASN A 68 3.11 1.23 -16.29
N SER A 69 4.38 1.03 -16.66
CA SER A 69 4.76 0.37 -17.92
C SER A 69 4.22 -1.06 -18.02
N VAL A 70 4.33 -1.84 -16.95
CA VAL A 70 3.78 -3.20 -16.88
C VAL A 70 2.25 -3.18 -16.97
N ARG A 71 1.58 -2.27 -16.25
CA ARG A 71 0.12 -2.10 -16.33
C ARG A 71 -0.33 -1.83 -17.76
N CYS A 72 0.28 -0.87 -18.44
CA CYS A 72 -0.01 -0.55 -19.83
C CYS A 72 0.25 -1.73 -20.76
N ARG A 73 1.32 -2.50 -20.53
CA ARG A 73 1.65 -3.69 -21.34
C ARG A 73 0.58 -4.79 -21.20
N ILE A 74 0.10 -5.03 -19.98
CA ILE A 74 -0.98 -5.99 -19.72
C ILE A 74 -2.30 -5.53 -20.36
N LEU A 75 -2.65 -4.25 -20.24
CA LEU A 75 -3.87 -3.71 -20.85
C LEU A 75 -3.88 -3.84 -22.38
N ARG A 76 -2.73 -3.64 -23.03
CA ARG A 76 -2.59 -3.82 -24.48
C ARG A 76 -2.72 -5.29 -24.90
N ASN A 77 -2.14 -6.21 -24.12
CA ASN A 77 -2.22 -7.63 -24.41
C ASN A 77 -2.24 -8.45 -23.11
N PRO A 78 -3.44 -8.79 -22.59
CA PRO A 78 -3.59 -9.57 -21.37
C PRO A 78 -3.07 -11.01 -21.47
N ARG A 79 -2.86 -11.52 -22.69
CA ARG A 79 -2.36 -12.89 -22.94
C ARG A 79 -0.84 -12.99 -22.84
N ARG A 80 -0.13 -11.86 -22.67
CA ARG A 80 1.35 -11.86 -22.64
C ARG A 80 1.88 -12.54 -21.38
N SER A 81 2.85 -13.43 -21.56
CA SER A 81 3.50 -14.13 -20.44
C SER A 81 4.34 -13.19 -19.59
N MET A 82 4.22 -13.31 -18.26
CA MET A 82 5.07 -12.60 -17.29
C MET A 82 6.56 -12.91 -17.48
N ARG A 83 6.92 -14.11 -17.98
CA ARG A 83 8.31 -14.48 -18.28
C ARG A 83 8.88 -13.66 -19.43
N LYS A 84 8.12 -13.51 -20.53
CA LYS A 84 8.53 -12.68 -21.66
C LYS A 84 8.65 -11.21 -21.23
N MET A 85 7.68 -10.75 -20.46
CA MET A 85 7.69 -9.40 -19.90
C MET A 85 8.89 -9.15 -18.98
N SER A 86 9.28 -10.12 -18.15
CA SER A 86 10.45 -9.99 -17.29
C SER A 86 11.75 -9.89 -18.07
N CYS A 87 11.87 -10.63 -19.18
CA CYS A 87 13.02 -10.51 -20.09
C CYS A 87 13.06 -9.13 -20.77
N GLU A 88 11.92 -8.62 -21.25
CA GLU A 88 11.85 -7.29 -21.88
C GLU A 88 12.25 -6.15 -20.96
N PHE A 89 11.84 -6.22 -19.69
CA PHE A 89 12.16 -5.19 -18.69
C PHE A 89 13.47 -5.49 -17.94
N CYS A 90 14.23 -6.53 -18.33
CA CYS A 90 15.46 -6.95 -17.67
C CYS A 90 15.32 -7.13 -16.15
N VAL A 91 14.19 -7.67 -15.70
CA VAL A 91 13.91 -7.92 -14.28
C VAL A 91 13.78 -9.41 -14.00
N ASN A 92 14.01 -9.80 -12.75
CA ASN A 92 13.77 -11.17 -12.31
C ASN A 92 12.29 -11.55 -12.47
N HIS A 93 12.02 -12.73 -13.03
CA HIS A 93 10.66 -13.29 -13.17
C HIS A 93 9.87 -13.32 -11.86
N LYS A 94 10.51 -13.65 -10.73
CA LYS A 94 9.86 -13.66 -9.40
C LYS A 94 9.42 -12.25 -9.00
N MET A 95 10.24 -11.25 -9.28
CA MET A 95 9.92 -9.85 -9.03
C MET A 95 8.74 -9.41 -9.91
N MET A 96 8.77 -9.71 -11.22
CA MET A 96 7.67 -9.38 -12.14
C MET A 96 6.35 -9.98 -11.67
N ARG A 97 6.36 -11.25 -11.25
CA ARG A 97 5.17 -11.89 -10.66
C ARG A 97 4.65 -11.14 -9.44
N LYS A 98 5.53 -10.77 -8.51
CA LYS A 98 5.13 -10.01 -7.33
C LYS A 98 4.59 -8.63 -7.71
N LEU A 99 5.18 -7.95 -8.68
CA LEU A 99 4.67 -6.66 -9.18
C LEU A 99 3.25 -6.80 -9.73
N VAL A 100 3.00 -7.82 -10.55
CA VAL A 100 1.67 -8.04 -11.15
C VAL A 100 0.63 -8.46 -10.10
N VAL A 101 0.98 -9.35 -9.19
CA VAL A 101 0.03 -9.92 -8.22
C VAL A 101 -0.15 -9.03 -6.99
N GLU A 102 0.94 -8.58 -6.37
CA GLU A 102 0.90 -7.80 -5.12
C GLU A 102 0.65 -6.32 -5.40
N ASP A 103 1.39 -5.71 -6.34
CA ASP A 103 1.34 -4.26 -6.52
C ASP A 103 0.22 -3.81 -7.47
N LEU A 104 -0.08 -4.60 -8.52
CA LEU A 104 -1.17 -4.33 -9.48
C LEU A 104 -2.48 -5.06 -9.13
N GLY A 105 -2.46 -6.04 -8.23
CA GLY A 105 -3.65 -6.81 -7.84
C GLY A 105 -4.24 -7.66 -8.97
N MET A 106 -3.47 -7.95 -10.03
CA MET A 106 -3.95 -8.67 -11.20
C MET A 106 -3.74 -10.18 -11.06
N LYS A 107 -4.70 -10.95 -11.58
CA LYS A 107 -4.64 -12.42 -11.62
C LYS A 107 -4.82 -12.92 -13.05
N SER A 108 -4.10 -13.98 -13.40
CA SER A 108 -4.27 -14.68 -14.67
C SER A 108 -5.51 -15.56 -14.62
N TYR A 109 -6.51 -15.25 -15.45
CA TYR A 109 -7.69 -16.10 -15.61
C TYR A 109 -7.48 -17.10 -16.74
N LYS A 110 -8.07 -18.29 -16.60
CA LYS A 110 -8.17 -19.25 -17.70
C LYS A 110 -9.16 -18.72 -18.74
N MET A 111 -8.76 -18.73 -20.00
CA MET A 111 -9.68 -18.39 -21.09
C MET A 111 -10.72 -19.49 -21.25
N LYS A 112 -11.98 -19.09 -21.34
CA LYS A 112 -13.09 -19.99 -21.65
C LYS A 112 -13.35 -19.96 -23.14
N ASN A 113 -13.54 -21.13 -23.73
CA ASN A 113 -14.07 -21.22 -25.08
C ASN A 113 -15.53 -20.79 -25.04
N VAL A 114 -15.88 -19.81 -25.87
CA VAL A 114 -17.25 -19.30 -26.01
C VAL A 114 -17.62 -19.33 -27.49
N HIS A 115 -18.91 -19.40 -27.77
CA HIS A 115 -19.40 -19.29 -29.14
C HIS A 115 -18.98 -17.95 -29.74
N HIS A 116 -18.40 -18.00 -30.93
CA HIS A 116 -18.11 -16.79 -31.70
C HIS A 116 -19.43 -16.14 -32.13
N LEU A 117 -19.63 -14.88 -31.74
CA LEU A 117 -20.84 -14.13 -32.07
C LEU A 117 -20.59 -13.23 -33.27
N ASN A 118 -21.26 -13.55 -34.38
CA ASN A 118 -21.35 -12.69 -35.56
C ASN A 118 -22.34 -11.54 -35.29
N ASP A 119 -22.25 -10.45 -36.05
CA ASP A 119 -23.09 -9.26 -35.82
C ASP A 119 -24.59 -9.53 -35.97
N SER A 120 -24.97 -10.38 -36.93
CA SER A 120 -26.35 -10.85 -37.08
C SER A 120 -26.85 -11.59 -35.83
N ILE A 121 -26.00 -12.44 -35.23
CA ILE A 121 -26.34 -13.19 -34.01
C ILE A 121 -26.45 -12.24 -32.81
N ARG A 122 -25.57 -11.23 -32.71
CA ARG A 122 -25.62 -10.20 -31.66
C ARG A 122 -26.95 -9.44 -31.71
N ARG A 123 -27.37 -9.00 -32.90
CA ARG A 123 -28.62 -8.25 -33.08
C ARG A 123 -29.83 -9.06 -32.65
N LYS A 124 -29.96 -10.30 -33.16
CA LYS A 124 -31.05 -11.21 -32.78
C LYS A 124 -31.10 -11.48 -31.28
N ARG A 125 -29.93 -11.63 -30.64
CA ARG A 125 -29.85 -11.81 -29.18
C ARG A 125 -30.34 -10.58 -28.43
N LEU A 126 -29.95 -9.39 -28.86
CA LEU A 126 -30.38 -8.14 -28.23
C LEU A 126 -31.89 -7.94 -28.34
N GLU A 127 -32.46 -8.11 -29.55
CA GLU A 127 -33.89 -8.03 -29.81
C GLU A 127 -34.69 -8.96 -28.90
N ARG A 128 -34.29 -10.24 -28.84
CA ARG A 128 -34.94 -11.24 -27.96
C ARG A 128 -34.83 -10.86 -26.48
N CYS A 129 -33.67 -10.39 -26.02
CA CYS A 129 -33.50 -9.96 -24.63
C CYS A 129 -34.37 -8.75 -24.26
N ILE A 130 -34.60 -7.83 -25.20
CA ILE A 130 -35.49 -6.68 -24.99
C ILE A 130 -36.95 -7.14 -24.93
N GLN A 131 -37.37 -8.00 -25.86
CA GLN A 131 -38.73 -8.54 -25.89
C GLN A 131 -39.09 -9.34 -24.63
N LEU A 132 -38.14 -10.10 -24.07
CA LEU A 132 -38.34 -10.88 -22.84
C LEU A 132 -38.38 -10.03 -21.56
N LYS A 133 -37.98 -8.75 -21.63
CA LYS A 133 -38.04 -7.83 -20.50
C LYS A 133 -39.32 -6.99 -20.48
N ALA A 134 -40.07 -6.97 -21.57
CA ALA A 134 -41.39 -6.34 -21.68
C ALA A 134 -42.47 -7.29 -21.17
#